data_AF-A0AA93AKI7-F1
#
_entry.id   AF-A0AA93AKI7-F1
#
_cell.length_a   1.000
_cell.length_b   1.000
_cell.length_c   1.000
_cell.angle_alpha   90.00
_cell.angle_beta   90.00
_cell.angle_gamma   90.00
#
_symmetry.space_group_name_H-M   'P 1'
#
loop_
_entity.id
_entity.type
_entity.pdbx_description
1 polymer ?
#
loop_
_entity_poly.entity_id
_entity_poly.type
_entity_poly.pdbx_seq_one_letter_code
_entity_poly.pdbx_strand_id
1 'polypeptide(L)'
;PVKRDEPNFIPNFLVHEFEALLFCEPEKFADWLEDKRAIEQLSSIKLAFDSPESINNSPQTAPSKRILSAIPEYQKTLHGPLIAADIGLDTIRQQCPHFEDWLQRLEALKPPQS
;
A
#
# COMPACT_ATOMS: atom_id res chain seq x y z
N PRO A 1 -26.67 8.18 4.69
CA PRO A 1 -25.38 7.84 5.34
C PRO A 1 -25.43 8.21 6.84
N VAL A 2 -25.45 7.22 7.71
CA VAL A 2 -25.42 7.42 9.17
C VAL A 2 -24.02 7.92 9.55
N LYS A 3 -23.89 9.18 9.97
CA LYS A 3 -22.70 9.64 10.68
C LYS A 3 -22.71 8.96 12.05
N ARG A 4 -21.87 7.94 12.23
CA ARG A 4 -21.51 7.47 13.58
C ARG A 4 -20.40 8.39 14.07
N ASP A 5 -20.74 9.32 14.95
CA ASP A 5 -19.78 10.12 15.72
C ASP A 5 -19.22 9.24 16.85
N GLU A 6 -18.34 8.30 16.50
CA GLU A 6 -17.54 7.58 17.47
C GLU A 6 -16.28 8.42 17.73
N PRO A 7 -16.12 9.04 18.91
CA PRO A 7 -15.03 10.00 19.18
C PRO A 7 -13.63 9.37 19.12
N ASN A 8 -13.55 8.03 19.17
CA ASN A 8 -12.30 7.26 19.11
C ASN A 8 -12.06 6.63 17.72
N PHE A 9 -12.88 6.96 16.71
CA PHE A 9 -12.73 6.40 15.37
C PHE A 9 -11.96 7.36 14.46
N ILE A 10 -10.71 6.97 14.12
CA ILE A 10 -9.85 7.68 13.16
C ILE A 10 -9.66 6.79 11.94
N PRO A 11 -10.48 6.96 10.88
CA PRO A 11 -10.41 6.10 9.70
C PRO A 11 -9.16 6.39 8.86
N ASN A 12 -8.52 5.32 8.38
CA ASN A 12 -7.69 5.37 7.18
C ASN A 12 -8.51 4.82 6.02
N PHE A 13 -8.59 5.58 4.92
CA PHE A 13 -9.25 5.10 3.71
C PHE A 13 -8.19 4.85 2.65
N LEU A 14 -7.76 3.59 2.55
CA LEU A 14 -7.00 3.11 1.39
C LEU A 14 -7.98 3.03 0.22
N VAL A 15 -8.01 4.07 -0.61
CA VAL A 15 -9.03 4.30 -1.66
C VAL A 15 -9.17 3.10 -2.62
N HIS A 16 -8.13 2.29 -2.76
CA HIS A 16 -8.00 1.30 -3.81
C HIS A 16 -7.88 -0.10 -3.26
N GLU A 17 -6.67 -0.52 -2.89
CA GLU A 17 -6.38 -1.81 -2.28
C GLU A 17 -5.12 -1.68 -1.43
N PHE A 18 -4.91 -2.61 -0.50
CA PHE A 18 -3.68 -2.70 0.29
C PHE A 18 -2.43 -2.76 -0.60
N GLU A 19 -2.53 -3.45 -1.73
CA GLU A 19 -1.45 -3.64 -2.69
C GLU A 19 -0.89 -2.34 -3.29
N ALA A 20 -1.60 -1.22 -3.20
CA ALA A 20 -1.06 0.09 -3.57
C ALA A 20 0.21 0.41 -2.77
N LEU A 21 0.25 0.05 -1.48
CA LEU A 21 1.41 0.27 -0.61
C LEU A 21 2.65 -0.51 -1.07
N LEU A 22 2.47 -1.65 -1.74
CA LEU A 22 3.58 -2.49 -2.19
C LEU A 22 4.39 -1.83 -3.32
N PHE A 23 3.83 -0.83 -4.00
CA PHE A 23 4.54 -0.05 -5.00
C PHE A 23 5.53 0.96 -4.40
N CYS A 24 5.67 1.04 -3.07
CA CYS A 24 6.73 1.81 -2.43
C CYS A 24 8.13 1.30 -2.84
N GLU A 25 8.33 -0.02 -2.92
CA GLU A 25 9.59 -0.64 -3.39
C GLU A 25 9.27 -1.90 -4.20
N PRO A 26 8.94 -1.76 -5.51
CA PRO A 26 8.65 -2.91 -6.38
C PRO A 26 9.76 -3.96 -6.43
N GLU A 27 10.99 -3.58 -6.15
CA GLU A 27 12.16 -4.46 -6.05
C GLU A 27 12.00 -5.54 -4.96
N LYS A 28 11.25 -5.29 -3.89
CA LYS A 28 11.02 -6.25 -2.80
C LYS A 28 10.21 -7.47 -3.22
N PHE A 29 9.53 -7.41 -4.36
CA PHE A 29 8.89 -8.58 -4.94
C PHE A 29 9.92 -9.64 -5.37
N ALA A 30 11.16 -9.25 -5.69
CA ALA A 30 12.22 -10.17 -6.13
C ALA A 30 12.67 -11.15 -5.03
N ASP A 31 12.50 -10.77 -3.76
CA ASP A 31 12.87 -11.61 -2.62
C ASP A 31 11.92 -12.80 -2.43
N TRP A 32 10.72 -12.71 -3.03
CA TRP A 32 9.66 -13.72 -2.94
C TRP A 32 9.38 -14.40 -4.28
N LEU A 33 9.64 -13.70 -5.40
CA LEU A 33 9.20 -14.06 -6.75
C LEU A 33 10.34 -13.76 -7.75
N GLU A 34 10.93 -14.79 -8.33
CA GLU A 34 12.08 -14.67 -9.23
C GLU A 34 11.70 -14.28 -10.68
N ASP A 35 11.13 -13.09 -10.89
CA ASP A 35 10.88 -12.55 -12.25
C ASP A 35 11.35 -11.10 -12.41
N LYS A 36 12.57 -10.93 -12.90
CA LYS A 36 13.18 -9.61 -13.16
C LYS A 36 12.36 -8.73 -14.10
N ARG A 37 11.69 -9.29 -15.11
CA ARG A 37 10.90 -8.50 -16.06
C ARG A 37 9.65 -7.95 -15.39
N ALA A 38 9.07 -8.74 -14.49
CA ALA A 38 7.94 -8.29 -13.71
C ALA A 38 8.31 -7.12 -12.79
N ILE A 39 9.48 -7.16 -12.14
CA ILE A 39 9.98 -6.04 -11.31
C ILE A 39 10.13 -4.76 -12.13
N GLU A 40 10.72 -4.84 -13.33
CA GLU A 40 10.85 -3.71 -14.25
C GLU A 40 9.49 -3.14 -14.65
N GLN A 41 8.51 -4.00 -14.92
CA GLN A 41 7.14 -3.58 -15.22
C GLN A 41 6.49 -2.88 -14.03
N LEU A 42 6.58 -3.43 -12.82
CA LEU A 42 6.01 -2.80 -11.61
C LEU A 42 6.69 -1.47 -11.29
N SER A 43 8.00 -1.38 -11.48
CA SER A 43 8.76 -0.13 -11.34
C SER A 43 8.32 0.92 -12.36
N SER A 44 8.10 0.51 -13.61
CA SER A 44 7.60 1.40 -14.66
C SER A 44 6.19 1.90 -14.37
N ILE A 45 5.34 1.05 -13.78
CA ILE A 45 4.01 1.45 -13.29
C ILE A 45 4.15 2.49 -12.19
N LYS A 46 5.00 2.26 -11.18
CA LYS A 46 5.23 3.21 -10.08
C LYS A 46 5.59 4.60 -10.62
N LEU A 47 6.51 4.68 -11.59
CA LEU A 47 6.97 5.93 -12.18
C LEU A 47 5.90 6.72 -12.94
N ALA A 48 4.78 6.09 -13.30
CA ALA A 48 3.66 6.75 -13.98
C ALA A 48 2.71 7.49 -13.03
N PHE A 49 2.98 7.47 -11.72
CA PHE A 49 2.13 8.08 -10.68
C PHE A 49 2.99 8.88 -9.69
N ASP A 50 2.40 9.91 -9.11
CA ASP A 50 3.08 10.78 -8.13
C ASP A 50 3.31 10.07 -6.79
N SER A 51 2.44 9.12 -6.43
CA SER A 51 2.56 8.33 -5.20
C SER A 51 1.99 6.91 -5.38
N PRO A 52 2.43 5.93 -4.56
CA PRO A 52 1.84 4.59 -4.53
C PRO A 52 0.33 4.64 -4.24
N GLU A 53 -0.12 5.59 -3.41
CA GLU A 53 -1.53 5.80 -3.07
C GLU A 53 -2.39 6.17 -4.28
N SER A 54 -1.79 6.75 -5.32
CA SER A 54 -2.48 7.20 -6.53
C SER A 54 -2.62 6.09 -7.59
N ILE A 55 -2.06 4.89 -7.36
CA ILE A 55 -2.06 3.80 -8.33
C ILE A 55 -3.43 3.12 -8.40
N ASN A 56 -4.45 3.80 -8.94
CA ASN A 56 -5.69 3.17 -9.41
C ASN A 56 -6.53 4.15 -10.22
N ASN A 57 -6.55 3.93 -11.54
CA ASN A 57 -7.33 4.75 -12.45
C ASN A 57 -8.64 4.07 -12.89
N SER A 58 -8.83 2.79 -12.59
CA SER A 58 -10.02 2.02 -12.97
C SER A 58 -10.06 0.64 -12.29
N PRO A 59 -11.25 0.02 -12.14
CA PRO A 59 -11.37 -1.33 -11.62
C PRO A 59 -10.55 -2.39 -12.38
N GLN A 60 -10.23 -2.17 -13.66
CA GLN A 60 -9.42 -3.11 -14.46
C GLN A 60 -7.91 -2.89 -14.28
N THR A 61 -7.52 -1.74 -13.73
CA THR A 61 -6.13 -1.36 -13.49
C THR A 61 -5.85 -1.16 -12.00
N ALA A 62 -6.61 -1.85 -11.14
CA ALA A 62 -6.41 -1.88 -9.70
C ALA A 62 -5.00 -2.38 -9.35
N PRO A 63 -4.41 -1.96 -8.22
CA PRO A 63 -3.05 -2.35 -7.82
C PRO A 63 -2.80 -3.85 -7.92
N SER A 64 -3.70 -4.66 -7.36
CA SER A 64 -3.52 -6.11 -7.36
C SER A 64 -3.62 -6.75 -8.75
N LYS A 65 -4.43 -6.18 -9.65
CA LYS A 65 -4.52 -6.65 -11.05
C LYS A 65 -3.25 -6.32 -11.82
N ARG A 66 -2.61 -5.19 -11.53
CA ARG A 66 -1.30 -4.83 -12.10
C ARG A 66 -0.22 -5.80 -11.64
N ILE A 67 -0.22 -6.13 -10.35
CA ILE A 67 0.69 -7.13 -9.79
C ILE A 67 0.43 -8.50 -10.42
N LEU A 68 -0.81 -9.00 -10.43
CA LEU A 68 -1.14 -10.31 -11.01
C LEU A 68 -0.86 -10.39 -12.51
N SER A 69 -0.98 -9.28 -13.23
CA SER A 69 -0.63 -9.23 -14.65
C SER A 69 0.87 -9.31 -14.90
N ALA A 70 1.68 -8.82 -13.97
CA ALA A 70 3.15 -8.88 -14.05
C ALA A 70 3.68 -10.18 -13.45
N ILE A 71 3.07 -10.66 -12.36
CA ILE A 71 3.48 -11.82 -11.57
C ILE A 71 2.24 -12.68 -11.28
N PRO A 72 1.90 -13.64 -12.16
CA PRO A 72 0.75 -14.53 -11.98
C PRO A 72 0.78 -15.35 -10.69
N GLU A 73 1.97 -15.62 -10.15
CA GLU A 73 2.20 -16.39 -8.92
C GLU A 73 1.93 -15.59 -7.64
N TYR A 74 1.65 -14.28 -7.76
CA TYR A 74 1.39 -13.43 -6.61
C TYR A 74 0.15 -13.87 -5.83
N GLN A 75 0.33 -14.22 -4.55
CA GLN A 75 -0.73 -14.58 -3.62
C GLN A 75 -0.95 -13.46 -2.61
N LYS A 76 -2.07 -12.75 -2.73
CA LYS A 76 -2.40 -11.58 -1.89
C LYS A 76 -2.20 -11.80 -0.40
N THR A 77 -2.71 -12.92 0.11
CA THR A 77 -2.72 -13.24 1.55
C THR A 77 -1.38 -13.72 2.08
N LEU A 78 -0.50 -14.24 1.21
CA LEU A 78 0.81 -14.74 1.58
C LEU A 78 1.87 -13.65 1.33
N HIS A 79 2.05 -13.25 0.07
CA HIS A 79 3.12 -12.35 -0.34
C HIS A 79 2.85 -10.90 0.09
N GLY A 80 1.60 -10.43 0.09
CA GLY A 80 1.27 -9.04 0.39
C GLY A 80 1.81 -8.56 1.75
N PRO A 81 1.45 -9.21 2.88
CA PRO A 81 1.96 -8.82 4.19
C PRO A 81 3.47 -8.97 4.33
N LEU A 82 4.08 -9.99 3.69
CA LEU A 82 5.51 -10.26 3.76
C LEU A 82 6.32 -9.18 3.03
N ILE A 83 5.92 -8.86 1.80
CA ILE A 83 6.53 -7.77 1.03
C ILE A 83 6.36 -6.43 1.76
N ALA A 84 5.18 -6.14 2.32
CA ALA A 84 4.98 -4.91 3.09
C ALA A 84 5.89 -4.84 4.33
N ALA A 85 6.14 -5.98 4.98
CA ALA A 85 7.08 -6.05 6.10
C ALA A 85 8.52 -5.79 5.65
N ASP A 86 8.92 -6.29 4.48
CA ASP A 86 10.26 -6.08 3.92
C ASP A 86 10.51 -4.67 3.38
N ILE A 87 9.45 -3.98 2.93
CA ILE A 87 9.46 -2.54 2.61
C ILE A 87 9.64 -1.74 3.90
N GLY A 88 8.94 -2.13 4.96
CA GLY A 88 8.99 -1.48 6.25
C GLY A 88 8.13 -0.22 6.36
N LEU A 89 7.79 0.11 7.60
CA LEU A 89 6.85 1.18 7.91
C LEU A 89 7.40 2.56 7.53
N ASP A 90 8.69 2.82 7.78
CA ASP A 90 9.30 4.13 7.52
C ASP A 90 9.25 4.50 6.03
N THR A 91 9.54 3.55 5.16
CA THR A 91 9.46 3.74 3.70
C THR A 91 8.03 4.00 3.26
N ILE A 92 7.06 3.24 3.79
CA ILE A 92 5.64 3.44 3.47
C ILE A 92 5.20 4.84 3.91
N ARG A 93 5.56 5.27 5.13
CA ARG A 93 5.26 6.61 5.65
C ARG A 93 5.81 7.73 4.76
N GLN A 94 7.06 7.58 4.29
CA GLN A 94 7.70 8.58 3.44
C GLN A 94 7.05 8.72 2.05
N GLN A 95 6.52 7.63 1.50
CA GLN A 95 5.99 7.60 0.12
C GLN A 95 4.46 7.72 0.06
N CYS A 96 3.74 7.52 1.17
CA CYS A 96 2.29 7.50 1.24
C CYS A 96 1.77 8.58 2.22
N PRO A 97 1.57 9.83 1.76
CA PRO A 97 1.16 10.94 2.62
C PRO A 97 -0.16 10.73 3.38
N HIS A 98 -1.17 10.10 2.76
CA HIS A 98 -2.44 9.85 3.46
C HIS A 98 -2.28 8.79 4.56
N PHE A 99 -1.48 7.77 4.31
CA PHE A 99 -1.10 6.78 5.32
C PHE A 99 -0.32 7.42 6.47
N GLU A 100 0.65 8.30 6.17
CA GLU A 100 1.41 9.03 7.18
C GLU A 100 0.52 9.94 8.02
N ASP A 101 -0.34 10.75 7.39
CA ASP A 101 -1.27 11.65 8.08
C ASP A 101 -2.18 10.88 9.04
N TRP A 102 -2.65 9.69 8.62
CA TRP A 102 -3.44 8.83 9.48
C TRP A 102 -2.63 8.32 10.68
N LEU A 103 -1.41 7.86 10.44
CA LEU A 103 -0.56 7.31 11.50
C LEU A 103 -0.16 8.39 12.51
N GLN A 104 0.19 9.60 12.07
CA GLN A 104 0.48 10.74 12.94
C GLN A 104 -0.70 11.09 13.85
N ARG A 105 -1.94 11.02 13.34
CA ARG A 105 -3.15 11.24 14.15
C ARG A 105 -3.31 10.18 15.24
N LEU A 106 -2.98 8.92 14.94
CA LEU A 106 -3.00 7.84 15.92
C LEU A 106 -1.90 8.00 16.96
N GLU A 107 -0.68 8.36 16.55
CA GLU A 107 0.46 8.57 17.45
C GLU A 107 0.27 9.79 18.37
N ALA A 108 -0.49 10.79 17.92
CA ALA A 108 -0.85 11.95 18.73
C ALA A 108 -1.94 11.68 19.79
N LEU A 109 -2.53 10.48 19.80
CA LEU A 109 -3.50 10.10 20.82
C LEU A 109 -2.81 10.03 22.18
N LYS A 110 -3.31 10.83 23.13
CA LYS A 110 -2.89 10.69 24.53
C LYS A 110 -3.41 9.36 25.05
N PRO A 111 -2.62 8.59 25.82
CA PRO A 111 -3.18 7.45 26.53
C PRO A 111 -4.33 7.94 27.42
N PRO A 112 -5.40 7.14 27.60
CA PRO A 112 -6.51 7.52 28.45
C PRO A 112 -5.98 7.89 29.84
N GLN A 113 -6.36 9.08 30.32
CA GLN A 113 -6.06 9.49 31.69
C GLN A 113 -6.74 8.49 32.63
N SER A 114 -5.93 7.85 33.47
CA SER A 114 -6.38 6.88 34.48
C SER A 114 -7.18 7.54 35.60
#